data_AF-A0A9N7RK03-F1
#
_entry.id   AF-A0A9N7RK03-F1
#
_cell.length_a   1.000
_cell.length_b   1.000
_cell.length_c   1.000
_cell.angle_alpha   90.00
_cell.angle_beta   90.00
_cell.angle_gamma   90.00
#
_symmetry.space_group_name_H-M   'P 1'
#
loop_
_entity.id
_entity.type
_entity.pdbx_description
1 polymer ?
#
loop_
_entity_poly.entity_id
_entity_poly.type
_entity_poly.pdbx_seq_one_letter_code
_entity_poly.pdbx_strand_id
1 'polypeptide(L)'
;MARTMLAEKNMPKEFWAEAIYTTVYLLNRCPTKVVQNKTPIEAWSGQKPSAQHLRVFGSICYVHIPKKKRHKLEEKSEKGIFLGYA
;
A
#
# COMPACT_ATOMS: atom_id res chain seq x y z
N MET A 1 9.15 7.27 8.29
CA MET A 1 8.52 6.94 6.99
C MET A 1 7.15 7.59 6.84
N ALA A 2 6.17 7.39 7.73
CA ALA A 2 4.84 7.99 7.58
C ALA A 2 4.84 9.51 7.29
N ARG A 3 5.52 10.32 8.12
CA ARG A 3 5.64 11.79 7.91
C ARG A 3 6.23 12.16 6.55
N THR A 4 7.28 11.45 6.11
CA THR A 4 7.94 11.73 4.83
C THR A 4 7.09 11.29 3.66
N MET A 5 6.35 10.18 3.77
CA MET A 5 5.42 9.72 2.72
C MET A 5 4.28 10.70 2.48
N LEU A 6 3.72 11.27 3.56
CA LEU A 6 2.70 12.32 3.45
C LEU A 6 3.26 13.59 2.79
N ALA A 7 4.45 14.03 3.22
CA ALA A 7 5.09 15.24 2.69
C ALA A 7 5.48 15.08 1.22
N GLU A 8 6.08 13.95 0.83
CA GLU A 8 6.53 13.69 -0.54
C GLU A 8 5.37 13.72 -1.55
N LYS A 9 4.20 13.23 -1.14
CA LYS A 9 3.00 13.15 -1.99
C LYS A 9 2.01 14.29 -1.76
N ASN A 10 2.36 15.28 -0.94
CA ASN A 10 1.47 16.37 -0.52
C ASN A 10 0.10 15.87 -0.05
N MET A 11 0.08 14.75 0.68
CA MET A 11 -1.16 14.15 1.16
C MET A 11 -1.71 14.89 2.38
N PRO A 12 -3.03 15.05 2.49
CA PRO A 12 -3.66 15.62 3.69
C PRO A 12 -3.24 14.88 4.96
N LYS A 13 -3.04 15.65 6.05
CA LYS A 13 -2.64 15.11 7.35
C LYS A 13 -3.69 14.16 7.95
N GLU A 14 -4.92 14.22 7.48
CA GLU A 14 -6.01 13.31 7.88
C GLU A 14 -5.67 11.85 7.58
N PHE A 15 -4.89 11.57 6.53
CA PHE A 15 -4.46 10.22 6.14
C PHE A 15 -3.24 9.71 6.91
N TRP A 16 -2.98 10.25 8.10
CA TRP A 16 -1.82 9.88 8.90
C TRP A 16 -1.85 8.43 9.35
N ALA A 17 -3.05 7.89 9.65
CA ALA A 17 -3.22 6.52 10.10
C ALA A 17 -2.82 5.54 8.98
N GLU A 18 -3.29 5.78 7.77
CA GLU A 18 -3.00 5.00 6.56
C GLU A 18 -1.52 5.05 6.20
N ALA A 19 -0.87 6.21 6.35
CA ALA A 19 0.57 6.33 6.17
C ALA A 19 1.36 5.52 7.21
N ILE A 20 0.88 5.44 8.46
CA ILE A 20 1.48 4.60 9.51
C ILE A 20 1.27 3.11 9.20
N TYR A 21 0.05 2.70 8.84
CA TYR A 21 -0.22 1.30 8.46
C TYR A 21 0.66 0.85 7.30
N THR A 22 0.77 1.68 6.26
CA THR A 22 1.66 1.42 5.12
C THR A 22 3.12 1.31 5.57
N THR A 23 3.57 2.19 6.46
CA THR A 23 4.93 2.15 7.01
C THR A 23 5.21 0.83 7.72
N VAL A 24 4.30 0.40 8.61
CA VAL A 24 4.45 -0.86 9.36
C VAL A 24 4.43 -2.05 8.41
N TYR A 25 3.51 -2.05 7.43
CA TYR A 25 3.40 -3.09 6.42
C TYR A 25 4.71 -3.29 5.63
N LEU A 26 5.33 -2.18 5.22
CA LEU A 26 6.61 -2.17 4.51
C LEU A 26 7.75 -2.62 5.41
N LEU A 27 7.84 -2.10 6.64
CA LEU A 27 8.87 -2.48 7.62
C LEU A 27 8.89 -4.00 7.87
N ASN A 28 7.72 -4.62 7.98
CA ASN A 28 7.62 -6.06 8.16
C ASN A 28 8.09 -6.88 6.95
N ARG A 29 8.17 -6.26 5.76
CA ARG A 29 8.60 -6.85 4.48
C ARG A 29 9.96 -6.34 4.01
N CYS A 30 10.60 -5.45 4.76
CA CYS A 30 11.96 -5.01 4.50
C CYS A 30 12.96 -5.90 5.26
N PRO A 31 14.16 -6.15 4.70
CA PRO A 31 15.22 -6.82 5.44
C PRO A 31 15.65 -5.95 6.62
N THR A 32 15.97 -6.59 7.74
CA THR A 32 16.48 -5.91 8.94
C THR A 32 17.77 -6.57 9.41
N LYS A 33 18.63 -5.82 10.11
CA LYS A 33 19.91 -6.36 10.61
C LYS A 33 19.73 -7.47 11.65
N VAL A 34 18.63 -7.43 12.40
CA VAL A 34 18.34 -8.37 13.49
C VAL A 34 17.99 -9.75 12.92
N VAL A 35 17.24 -9.78 11.83
CA VAL A 35 16.79 -11.02 11.19
C VAL A 35 17.65 -11.27 9.96
N GLN A 36 18.73 -12.02 10.13
CA GLN A 36 19.71 -12.26 9.07
C GLN A 36 19.05 -12.88 7.82
N ASN A 37 19.26 -12.21 6.68
CA ASN A 37 18.79 -12.63 5.34
C ASN A 37 17.29 -12.91 5.22
N LYS A 38 16.45 -12.42 6.15
CA LYS A 38 15.00 -12.59 6.11
C LYS A 38 14.30 -11.28 6.44
N THR A 39 13.04 -11.18 6.02
CA THR A 39 12.15 -10.11 6.47
C THR A 39 11.51 -10.49 7.82
N PRO A 40 11.11 -9.52 8.67
CA PRO A 40 10.41 -9.83 9.92
C PRO A 40 9.18 -10.74 9.72
N ILE A 41 8.39 -10.49 8.67
CA ILE A 41 7.22 -11.33 8.37
C ILE A 41 7.62 -12.74 7.95
N GLU A 42 8.73 -12.91 7.21
CA GLU A 42 9.25 -14.22 6.83
C GLU A 42 9.78 -15.00 8.04
N ALA A 43 10.46 -14.33 8.97
CA ALA A 43 10.91 -14.98 10.20
C ALA A 43 9.74 -15.40 11.10
N TRP A 44 8.67 -14.61 11.13
CA TRP A 44 7.49 -14.93 11.93
C TRP A 44 6.58 -15.98 11.28
N SER A 45 6.30 -15.86 9.99
CA SER A 45 5.35 -16.75 9.29
C SER A 45 6.00 -17.98 8.64
N GLY A 46 7.33 -18.00 8.51
CA GLY A 46 8.07 -19.00 7.74
C GLY A 46 7.91 -18.87 6.22
N GLN A 47 7.13 -17.90 5.72
CA GLN A 47 6.87 -17.70 4.30
C GLN A 47 7.51 -16.41 3.80
N LYS A 48 8.24 -16.50 2.69
CA LYS A 48 8.83 -15.33 2.04
C LYS A 48 7.73 -14.47 1.42
N PRO A 49 7.57 -13.20 1.82
CA PRO A 49 6.53 -12.34 1.27
C PRO A 49 6.83 -12.00 -0.19
N SER A 50 5.79 -11.93 -1.02
CA SER A 50 5.90 -11.28 -2.33
C SER A 50 6.02 -9.76 -2.16
N ALA A 51 6.74 -9.12 -3.07
CA ALA A 51 6.83 -7.67 -3.18
C ALA A 51 6.17 -7.14 -4.48
N GLN A 52 5.64 -8.02 -5.33
CA GLN A 52 5.08 -7.63 -6.65
C GLN A 52 3.84 -6.73 -6.54
N HIS A 53 3.08 -6.86 -5.45
CA HIS A 53 1.88 -6.05 -5.23
C HIS A 53 2.19 -4.68 -4.64
N LEU A 54 3.46 -4.37 -4.33
CA LEU A 54 3.82 -3.09 -3.74
C LEU A 54 3.63 -1.95 -4.74
N ARG A 55 2.90 -0.93 -4.31
CA ARG A 55 2.65 0.35 -4.96
C ARG A 55 3.14 1.49 -4.09
N VAL A 56 3.43 2.61 -4.73
CA VAL A 56 3.86 3.84 -4.07
C VAL A 56 2.65 4.47 -3.38
N PHE A 57 2.76 4.74 -2.08
CA PHE A 57 1.73 5.49 -1.34
C PHE A 57 1.46 6.82 -2.04
N GLY A 58 0.20 7.25 -2.10
CA GLY A 58 -0.20 8.48 -2.78
C GLY A 58 -0.17 8.41 -4.31
N SER A 59 0.11 7.26 -4.92
CA SER A 59 0.05 7.12 -6.39
C SER A 59 -1.40 7.06 -6.88
N ILE A 60 -1.63 7.50 -8.13
CA ILE A 60 -2.91 7.31 -8.81
C ILE A 60 -3.20 5.81 -8.93
N CYS A 61 -4.40 5.41 -8.54
CA CYS A 61 -4.93 4.07 -8.74
C CYS A 61 -6.28 4.14 -9.47
N TYR A 62 -6.71 3.01 -10.02
CA TYR A 62 -7.99 2.87 -10.69
C TYR A 62 -8.76 1.74 -10.04
N VAL A 63 -9.91 2.06 -9.44
CA VAL A 63 -10.77 1.12 -8.74
C VAL A 63 -11.79 0.57 -9.73
N HIS A 64 -11.84 -0.75 -9.90
CA HIS A 64 -12.78 -1.37 -10.83
C HIS A 64 -14.24 -1.16 -10.39
N ILE A 65 -15.08 -0.69 -11.31
CA ILE A 65 -16.53 -0.57 -11.10
C ILE A 65 -17.21 -1.88 -11.53
N PRO A 66 -17.84 -2.62 -10.58
CA PRO A 66 -18.50 -3.89 -10.89
C PRO A 66 -19.58 -3.73 -11.97
N LYS A 67 -19.74 -4.76 -12.82
CA LYS A 67 -20.77 -4.77 -13.89
C LYS A 67 -22.18 -4.44 -13.41
N LYS A 68 -22.53 -4.80 -12.17
CA LYS A 68 -23.85 -4.53 -11.56
C LYS A 68 -24.10 -3.04 -11.27
N LYS A 69 -23.04 -2.23 -11.20
CA LYS A 69 -23.07 -0.80 -10.88
C LYS A 69 -22.86 0.09 -12.12
N ARG A 70 -22.89 -0.49 -13.33
CA ARG A 70 -22.66 0.26 -14.57
C ARG A 70 -23.49 -0.26 -15.74
N HIS A 71 -23.90 0.63 -16.62
CA HIS A 71 -24.59 0.33 -17.87
C HIS A 71 -23.61 0.15 -19.04
N LYS A 72 -24.16 -0.11 -20.23
CA LYS A 72 -23.38 -0.30 -21.45
C LYS A 72 -22.66 1.02 -21.81
N LEU A 73 -21.37 0.93 -22.14
CA LEU A 73 -20.48 2.06 -22.47
C LEU A 73 -20.11 3.02 -21.33
N GLU A 74 -20.56 2.77 -20.10
CA GLU A 74 -20.09 3.54 -18.95
C GLU A 74 -18.66 3.17 -18.55
N GLU A 75 -18.03 4.08 -17.81
CA GLU A 75 -16.69 3.91 -17.26
C GLU A 75 -16.57 2.61 -16.45
N LYS A 76 -15.43 1.94 -16.61
CA LYS A 76 -15.15 0.65 -15.95
C LYS A 76 -14.32 0.79 -14.69
N SER A 77 -13.86 2.00 -14.41
CA SER A 77 -12.97 2.29 -13.29
C SER A 77 -13.07 3.72 -12.84
N GLU A 78 -12.97 3.93 -11.54
CA GLU A 78 -12.90 5.24 -10.92
C GLU A 78 -11.45 5.56 -10.55
N LYS A 79 -11.01 6.80 -10.80
CA LYS A 79 -9.66 7.26 -10.43
C LYS A 79 -9.62 7.54 -8.92
N GLY A 80 -8.63 6.98 -8.24
CA GLY A 80 -8.38 7.19 -6.81
C GLY A 80 -6.91 7.42 -6.49
N ILE A 81 -6.63 7.53 -5.19
CA ILE A 81 -5.29 7.63 -4.63
C ILE A 81 -5.03 6.38 -3.78
N PHE A 82 -3.88 5.75 -3.96
CA PHE A 82 -3.49 4.58 -3.18
C PHE A 82 -3.06 4.98 -1.76
N LEU A 83 -3.89 4.61 -0.77
CA LEU A 83 -3.65 4.95 0.64
C LEU A 83 -2.85 3.90 1.41
N GLY A 84 -2.64 2.69 0.88
CA GLY A 84 -1.83 1.68 1.59
C GLY A 84 -2.37 0.27 1.52
N TYR A 85 -1.91 -0.54 2.48
CA TYR A 85 -2.22 -1.96 2.59
C TYR A 85 -3.00 -2.22 3.88
N ALA A 86 -3.84 -3.27 3.84
CA ALA A 86 -4.50 -3.83 5.02
C ALA A 86 -3.61 -4.89 5.69
#